data_AF-A0A3P7L8X7-F1
#
_entry.id   AF-A0A3P7L8X7-F1
#
_cell.length_a   1.000
_cell.length_b   1.000
_cell.length_c   1.000
_cell.angle_alpha   90.00
_cell.angle_beta   90.00
_cell.angle_gamma   90.00
#
_symmetry.space_group_name_H-M   'P 1'
#
loop_
_entity.id
_entity.type
_entity.pdbx_description
1 polymer ?
#
loop_
_entity_poly.entity_id
_entity_poly.type
_entity_poly.pdbx_seq_one_letter_code
_entity_poly.pdbx_strand_id
1 'polypeptide(L)' 'MRSILIKGMQPNGDSGQQLPKGGIMMEPSWDCELEAIATAALNGTCIEKDQLPLPPANLTSFFDR' A
#
# COMPACT_ATOMS: atom_id res chain seq x y z
N MET A 1 2.20 7.06 5.20
CA MET A 1 1.00 7.78 5.71
C MET A 1 0.09 8.06 4.52
N ARG A 2 -1.12 7.49 4.43
CA ARG A 2 -2.00 7.63 3.23
C ARG A 2 -2.36 9.08 2.88
N SER A 3 -2.30 9.99 3.85
CA SER A 3 -2.60 11.42 3.69
C SER A 3 -1.74 12.14 2.64
N ILE A 4 -0.48 11.74 2.42
CA ILE A 4 0.39 12.40 1.42
C ILE A 4 -0.04 12.09 -0.02
N LEU A 5 -0.65 10.92 -0.25
CA LEU A 5 -1.25 10.56 -1.54
C LEU A 5 -2.50 11.40 -1.81
N ILE A 6 -3.36 11.60 -0.80
CA ILE A 6 -4.56 12.47 -0.90
C ILE A 6 -4.17 13.93 -1.16
N LYS A 7 -2.97 14.35 -0.75
CA LYS A 7 -2.47 15.70 -1.02
C LYS A 7 -1.75 15.82 -2.38
N GLY A 8 -1.52 14.71 -3.08
CA GLY A 8 -0.70 14.69 -4.30
C GLY A 8 0.76 15.08 -4.03
N MET A 9 1.28 14.77 -2.83
CA MET A 9 2.64 15.13 -2.42
C MET A 9 3.59 13.94 -2.42
N GLN A 10 3.08 12.73 -2.64
CA GLN A 10 3.93 11.53 -2.67
C GLN A 10 4.75 11.50 -3.96
N PRO A 11 6.09 11.42 -3.88
CA PRO A 11 6.92 11.19 -5.06
C PRO A 11 6.66 9.81 -5.66
N ASN A 12 6.62 9.74 -6.99
CA ASN A 12 6.64 8.51 -7.76
C ASN A 12 8.07 7.95 -7.74
N GLY A 13 8.21 6.66 -7.43
CA GLY A 13 9.51 5.99 -7.30
C GLY A 13 10.32 5.92 -8.59
N ASP A 14 9.66 5.93 -9.74
CA ASP A 14 10.30 5.78 -11.05
C ASP A 14 10.65 7.14 -11.69
N SER A 15 9.75 8.12 -11.59
CA SER A 15 9.91 9.42 -12.25
C SER A 15 10.37 10.56 -11.34
N GLY A 16 10.30 10.38 -10.01
CA GLY A 16 10.54 11.44 -9.02
C GLY A 16 9.49 12.55 -9.01
N GLN A 17 8.56 12.58 -9.96
CA GLN A 17 7.44 13.52 -9.99
C GLN A 17 6.40 13.15 -8.92
N GLN A 18 5.58 14.10 -8.51
CA GLN A 18 4.50 13.81 -7.57
C GLN A 18 3.41 12.95 -8.24
N LEU A 19 2.91 11.96 -7.50
CA LEU A 19 1.70 11.22 -7.89
C LEU A 19 0.49 12.16 -7.89
N PRO A 20 -0.51 11.90 -8.75
CA PRO A 20 -1.75 12.66 -8.74
C PRO A 20 -2.41 12.65 -7.37
N LYS A 21 -3.25 13.66 -7.13
CA LYS A 21 -4.06 13.72 -5.93
C LYS A 21 -4.96 12.48 -5.87
N GLY A 22 -4.88 11.71 -4.78
CA GLY A 22 -5.83 10.63 -4.51
C GLY A 22 -7.26 11.19 -4.38
N GLY A 23 -8.24 10.45 -4.91
CA GLY A 23 -9.66 10.80 -4.80
C GLY A 23 -10.22 10.57 -3.39
N ILE A 24 -11.12 9.60 -3.26
CA ILE A 24 -11.66 9.19 -1.95
C ILE A 24 -10.78 8.06 -1.42
N MET A 25 -10.05 8.34 -0.34
CA MET A 25 -9.26 7.34 0.38
C MET A 25 -9.64 7.33 1.85
N MET A 26 -10.14 6.20 2.32
CA MET A 26 -10.56 6.00 3.71
C MET A 26 -9.35 5.82 4.63
N GLU A 27 -9.48 6.32 5.85
CA GLU A 27 -8.51 6.06 6.90
C GLU A 27 -8.62 4.60 7.35
N PRO A 28 -7.51 3.83 7.38
CA PRO A 28 -7.54 2.46 7.87
C PRO A 28 -7.73 2.46 9.38
N SER A 29 -8.59 1.57 9.88
CA SER A 29 -8.67 1.20 11.28
C SER A 29 -7.96 -0.14 11.53
N TRP A 30 -7.61 -0.41 12.78
CA TRP A 30 -7.16 -1.74 13.18
C TRP A 30 -8.32 -2.74 13.11
N ASP A 31 -8.01 -3.96 12.70
CA ASP A 31 -8.95 -5.08 12.65
C ASP A 31 -8.26 -6.33 13.18
N CYS A 32 -8.79 -6.90 14.25
CA CYS A 32 -8.18 -8.04 14.93
C CYS A 32 -8.28 -9.34 14.13
N GLU A 33 -9.29 -9.50 13.26
CA GLU A 33 -9.41 -10.68 12.41
C GLU A 33 -8.34 -10.64 11.31
N LEU A 34 -8.13 -9.47 10.71
CA LEU A 34 -7.05 -9.27 9.74
C LEU A 34 -5.67 -9.45 10.37
N GLU A 35 -5.47 -8.98 11.60
CA GLU A 35 -4.26 -9.24 12.38
C GLU A 35 -4.03 -10.74 12.55
N ALA A 36 -5.03 -11.49 13.06
CA ALA A 36 -4.91 -12.91 13.31
C ALA A 36 -4.57 -13.71 12.03
N ILE A 37 -5.22 -13.38 10.91
CA ILE A 37 -4.94 -13.99 9.60
C ILE A 37 -3.50 -13.68 9.16
N ALA A 38 -3.06 -12.42 9.30
CA ALA A 38 -1.70 -12.02 8.95
C ALA A 38 -0.64 -12.74 9.80
N THR A 39 -0.87 -12.86 11.12
CA THR A 39 0.01 -13.61 12.02
C THR A 39 0.06 -15.10 11.66
N ALA A 40 -1.08 -15.71 11.36
CA ALA A 40 -1.15 -17.10 10.94
C ALA A 40 -0.39 -17.33 9.62
N ALA A 41 -0.47 -16.40 8.67
CA ALA A 41 0.26 -16.48 7.39
C ALA A 41 1.79 -16.48 7.56
N LEU A 42 2.31 -15.87 8.64
CA LEU A 42 3.74 -15.90 8.97
C LEU A 42 4.20 -17.27 9.52
N ASN A 43 3.27 -18.12 9.97
CA ASN A 43 3.53 -19.44 10.56
C ASN A 43 4.67 -19.43 11.62
N GLY A 44 4.75 -18.35 12.41
CA GLY A 44 5.78 -18.18 13.44
C GLY A 44 7.20 -17.92 12.91
N THR A 45 7.35 -17.63 11.62
CA THR A 45 8.63 -17.36 10.96
C THR A 45 8.68 -15.93 10.43
N CYS A 46 9.89 -15.39 10.29
CA CYS A 46 10.10 -14.17 9.53
C CYS A 46 10.15 -14.50 8.04
N ILE A 47 9.52 -13.66 7.22
CA ILE A 47 9.64 -13.74 5.77
C ILE A 47 10.90 -12.98 5.37
N GLU A 48 11.78 -13.65 4.63
CA GLU A 48 12.98 -13.02 4.07
C GLU A 48 12.59 -12.07 2.93
N LYS A 49 13.41 -11.04 2.70
CA LYS A 49 13.06 -9.94 1.78
C LYS A 49 12.83 -10.43 0.34
N ASP A 50 13.48 -11.51 -0.06
CA ASP A 50 13.36 -12.17 -1.37
C ASP A 50 12.05 -12.96 -1.55
N GLN A 51 11.34 -13.26 -0.46
CA GLN A 51 10.05 -13.94 -0.46
C GLN A 51 8.86 -12.97 -0.51
N LEU A 52 9.10 -11.66 -0.48
CA LEU A 52 8.04 -10.67 -0.57
C LEU A 52 7.37 -10.72 -1.96
N PRO A 53 6.03 -10.64 -2.03
CA PRO A 53 5.35 -10.59 -3.31
C PRO A 53 5.81 -9.34 -4.08
N LEU A 54 6.02 -9.51 -5.38
CA LEU A 54 6.28 -8.38 -6.26
C LEU A 54 5.09 -7.41 -6.19
N PRO A 55 5.35 -6.09 -6.22
CA PRO A 55 4.26 -5.12 -6.30
C PRO A 55 3.40 -5.44 -7.53
N PRO A 56 2.07 -5.44 -7.40
CA PRO A 56 1.18 -5.74 -8.52
C PRO A 56 1.43 -4.75 -9.68
N ALA A 57 1.71 -5.31 -10.85
CA ALA A 57 1.95 -4.52 -12.06
C ALA A 57 0.63 -3.89 -12.58
N ASN A 58 0.72 -2.70 -13.17
CA ASN A 58 -0.35 -2.04 -13.93
C ASN A 58 -1.62 -1.61 -13.15
N LEU A 59 -1.49 -1.19 -11.89
CA LEU A 59 -2.61 -0.61 -11.13
C LEU A 59 -2.60 0.94 -11.22
N THR A 60 -2.96 1.52 -12.36
CA THR A 60 -3.11 2.98 -12.50
C THR A 60 -4.49 3.49 -12.10
N SER A 61 -5.49 2.61 -12.00
CA SER A 61 -6.89 2.96 -11.68
C SER A 61 -7.12 3.59 -10.31
N PHE A 62 -6.10 3.58 -9.45
CA PHE A 62 -6.14 4.24 -8.16
C PHE A 62 -6.31 5.77 -8.25
N PHE A 63 -5.80 6.39 -9.33
CA PHE A 63 -5.84 7.84 -9.54
C PHE A 63 -6.83 8.29 -10.62
N ASP A 64 -7.44 7.34 -11.32
CA ASP A 64 -8.38 7.61 -12.41
C ASP A 64 -9.72 8.08 -11.83
N ARG A 65 -10.17 9.28 -12.21
CA ARG A 65 -11.49 9.82 -11.89
C ARG A 65 -12.07 10.59 -13.07
#